data_AF-A0A4Y2QGY4-F1
#
_entry.id   AF-A0A4Y2QGY4-F1
#
_cell.length_a   1.000
_cell.length_b   1.000
_cell.length_c   1.000
_cell.angle_alpha   90.00
_cell.angle_beta   90.00
_cell.angle_gamma   90.00
#
_symmetry.space_group_name_H-M   'P 1'
#
loop_
_entity.id
_entity.type
_entity.pdbx_description
1 polymer ?
#
loop_
_entity_poly.entity_id
_entity_poly.type
_entity_poly.pdbx_seq_one_letter_code
_entity_poly.pdbx_strand_id
1 'polypeptide(L)'
;MLLPHISNSITYDPRFKRKSTQLTNEIKADINQYDQDSWTEWLLSLNQEDLSIYNLTRKFSKKFYKIPPIIDTDGLKYTPLGKANAFKYSLENSFQTNPEPYDNRHISEVNIAVQHFLNSTRNDNNIKLTSPLEIQAIIKKINPKKATGPDGIPNKALKMIP
;
A
#
# COMPACT_ATOMS: atom_id res chain seq x y z
N MET A 1 -38.52 -61.02 24.56
CA MET A 1 -38.80 -60.55 23.19
C MET A 1 -37.72 -59.53 22.85
N LEU A 2 -36.69 -59.93 22.10
CA LEU A 2 -35.51 -59.13 21.78
C LEU A 2 -35.79 -58.31 20.50
N LEU A 3 -35.60 -56.99 20.56
CA LEU A 3 -35.65 -56.11 19.38
C LEU A 3 -34.35 -56.27 18.56
N PRO A 4 -34.41 -56.30 17.22
CA PRO A 4 -33.22 -56.52 16.41
C PRO A 4 -32.35 -55.27 16.38
N HIS A 5 -31.06 -55.45 16.68
CA HIS A 5 -30.02 -54.45 16.54
C HIS A 5 -29.82 -54.19 15.04
N ILE A 6 -30.40 -53.11 14.51
CA ILE A 6 -30.13 -52.66 13.15
C ILE A 6 -28.71 -52.08 13.15
N SER A 7 -27.74 -52.87 12.71
CA SER A 7 -26.41 -52.37 12.37
C SER A 7 -26.55 -51.45 11.16
N ASN A 8 -26.44 -50.14 11.37
CA ASN A 8 -26.23 -49.17 10.29
C ASN A 8 -24.84 -49.38 9.68
N SER A 9 -24.66 -50.42 8.89
CA SER A 9 -23.57 -50.49 7.93
C SER A 9 -23.95 -49.63 6.73
N ILE A 10 -23.78 -48.32 6.85
CA ILE A 10 -23.68 -47.47 5.66
C ILE A 10 -22.43 -47.96 4.94
N THR A 11 -22.65 -48.74 3.89
CA THR A 11 -21.60 -49.39 3.10
C THR A 11 -20.59 -48.35 2.63
N TYR A 12 -19.47 -48.24 3.33
CA TYR A 12 -18.29 -47.51 2.85
C TYR A 12 -17.72 -48.32 1.69
N ASP A 13 -18.26 -48.14 0.49
CA ASP A 13 -17.70 -48.75 -0.71
C ASP A 13 -16.49 -47.90 -1.16
N PRO A 14 -15.26 -48.44 -1.10
CA PRO A 14 -14.05 -47.73 -1.49
C PRO A 14 -14.09 -47.17 -2.92
N ARG A 15 -14.95 -47.72 -3.79
CA ARG A 15 -15.13 -47.25 -5.17
C ARG A 15 -15.73 -45.84 -5.21
N PHE A 16 -16.72 -45.54 -4.37
CA PHE A 16 -17.29 -44.18 -4.30
C PHE A 16 -16.30 -43.18 -3.74
N LYS A 17 -15.52 -43.55 -2.72
CA LYS A 17 -14.45 -42.68 -2.19
C LYS A 17 -13.38 -42.39 -3.23
N ARG A 18 -12.93 -43.41 -3.97
CA ARG A 18 -11.96 -43.24 -5.07
C ARG A 18 -12.51 -42.29 -6.15
N LYS A 19 -13.76 -42.49 -6.58
CA LYS A 19 -14.41 -41.63 -7.57
C LYS A 19 -14.58 -40.18 -7.08
N SER A 20 -14.99 -39.99 -5.82
CA SER A 20 -15.10 -38.65 -5.22
C SER A 20 -13.74 -37.96 -5.11
N THR A 21 -12.69 -38.69 -4.72
CA THR A 21 -11.32 -38.16 -4.65
C THR A 21 -10.79 -37.79 -6.03
N GLN A 22 -11.04 -38.64 -7.04
CA GLN A 22 -10.68 -38.38 -8.43
C GLN A 22 -11.34 -37.09 -8.93
N LEU A 23 -12.67 -36.96 -8.81
CA LEU A 23 -13.39 -35.75 -9.23
C LEU A 23 -12.91 -34.50 -8.49
N THR A 24 -12.61 -34.62 -7.20
CA THR A 24 -12.05 -33.50 -6.41
C THR A 24 -10.69 -33.07 -6.94
N ASN A 25 -9.85 -34.02 -7.34
CA ASN A 25 -8.53 -33.72 -7.90
C ASN A 25 -8.62 -33.14 -9.31
N GLU A 26 -9.56 -33.61 -10.13
CA GLU A 26 -9.86 -33.04 -11.45
C GLU A 26 -10.29 -31.57 -11.31
N ILE A 27 -11.25 -31.27 -10.43
CA ILE A 27 -11.69 -29.88 -10.16
C ILE A 27 -10.52 -29.00 -9.68
N LYS A 28 -9.67 -29.53 -8.78
CA LYS A 28 -8.48 -28.79 -8.32
C LYS A 28 -7.49 -28.52 -9.44
N ALA A 29 -7.30 -29.48 -10.34
CA ALA A 29 -6.42 -29.31 -11.49
C ALA A 29 -6.97 -28.24 -12.43
N ASP A 30 -8.28 -28.27 -12.72
CA ASP A 30 -8.94 -27.29 -13.58
C ASP A 30 -8.86 -25.87 -12.99
N ILE A 31 -9.09 -25.72 -11.68
CA ILE A 31 -8.94 -24.43 -10.99
C ILE A 31 -7.50 -23.91 -11.09
N ASN A 32 -6.52 -24.78 -10.80
CA ASN A 32 -5.11 -24.38 -10.87
C ASN A 32 -4.72 -23.97 -12.29
N GLN A 33 -5.22 -24.67 -13.31
CA GLN A 33 -4.97 -24.34 -14.70
C GLN A 33 -5.60 -22.98 -15.07
N TYR A 34 -6.86 -22.77 -14.71
CA TYR A 34 -7.55 -21.49 -14.93
C TYR A 34 -6.83 -20.32 -14.24
N ASP A 35 -6.40 -20.50 -12.99
CA ASP A 35 -5.66 -19.48 -12.25
C ASP A 35 -4.34 -19.17 -12.96
N GLN A 36 -3.59 -20.20 -13.38
CA GLN A 36 -2.33 -20.02 -14.10
C GLN A 36 -2.52 -19.28 -15.42
N ASP A 37 -3.54 -19.65 -16.20
CA ASP A 37 -3.84 -19.00 -17.48
C ASP A 37 -4.26 -17.55 -17.26
N SER A 38 -5.12 -17.29 -16.27
CA SER A 38 -5.52 -15.93 -15.89
C SER A 38 -4.32 -15.08 -15.44
N TRP A 39 -3.40 -15.66 -14.66
CA TRP A 39 -2.18 -14.98 -14.23
C TRP A 39 -1.25 -14.65 -15.39
N THR A 40 -1.11 -15.57 -16.37
CA THR A 40 -0.26 -15.36 -17.54
C THR A 40 -0.83 -14.30 -18.47
N GLU A 41 -2.14 -14.35 -18.78
CA GLU A 41 -2.81 -13.30 -19.55
C GLU A 41 -2.67 -11.92 -18.89
N TRP A 42 -2.89 -11.86 -17.57
CA TRP A 42 -2.73 -10.62 -16.83
C TRP A 42 -1.27 -10.10 -16.88
N LEU A 43 -0.26 -10.97 -16.77
CA LEU A 43 1.15 -10.58 -16.88
C LEU A 43 1.48 -10.03 -18.27
N LEU A 44 0.94 -10.64 -19.33
CA LEU A 44 1.13 -10.19 -20.72
C LEU A 44 0.43 -8.86 -21.01
N SER A 45 -0.64 -8.53 -20.27
CA SER A 45 -1.35 -7.26 -20.40
C SER A 45 -0.61 -6.05 -19.82
N LEU A 46 0.50 -6.26 -19.08
CA LEU A 46 1.24 -5.18 -18.44
C LEU A 46 2.00 -4.32 -19.47
N ASN A 47 1.88 -3.00 -19.31
CA ASN A 47 2.49 -2.00 -20.18
C ASN A 47 3.27 -0.96 -19.35
N GLN A 48 4.29 -0.37 -19.98
CA GLN A 48 5.06 0.74 -19.43
C GLN A 48 4.31 2.08 -19.53
N GLU A 49 3.40 2.23 -20.51
CA GLU A 49 2.69 3.48 -20.77
C GLU A 49 1.57 3.81 -19.75
N ASP A 50 1.02 2.79 -19.08
CA ASP A 50 -0.17 2.91 -18.21
C ASP A 50 0.11 2.67 -16.72
N LEU A 51 1.40 2.71 -16.32
CA LEU A 51 1.88 2.50 -14.94
C LEU A 51 1.58 1.10 -14.36
N SER A 52 1.07 0.14 -15.15
CA SER A 52 0.70 -1.19 -14.64
C SER A 52 1.92 -1.96 -14.10
N ILE A 53 3.07 -1.89 -14.78
CA ILE A 53 4.35 -2.46 -14.30
C ILE A 53 4.78 -1.84 -12.97
N TYR A 54 4.67 -0.51 -12.83
CA TYR A 54 5.00 0.19 -11.58
C TYR A 54 4.10 -0.25 -10.42
N ASN A 55 2.79 -0.35 -10.66
CA ASN A 55 1.83 -0.77 -9.65
C ASN A 55 2.08 -2.20 -9.18
N LEU A 56 2.43 -3.11 -10.11
CA LEU A 56 2.79 -4.48 -9.78
C LEU A 56 4.06 -4.55 -8.94
N THR A 57 5.15 -3.99 -9.45
CA THR A 57 6.45 -4.02 -8.76
C THR A 57 6.38 -3.38 -7.39
N ARG A 58 5.57 -2.32 -7.22
CA ARG A 58 5.30 -1.71 -5.91
C ARG A 58 4.62 -2.68 -4.93
N LYS A 59 3.70 -3.53 -5.38
CA LYS A 59 3.05 -4.53 -4.49
C LYS A 59 4.06 -5.55 -3.97
N PHE A 60 4.99 -5.99 -4.80
CA PHE A 60 6.04 -6.93 -4.42
C PHE A 60 7.20 -6.29 -3.64
N SER A 61 7.54 -5.04 -3.93
CA SER A 61 8.63 -4.33 -3.25
C SER A 61 8.22 -3.72 -1.91
N LYS A 62 6.91 -3.69 -1.61
CA LYS A 62 6.39 -3.18 -0.35
C LYS A 62 6.89 -4.04 0.81
N LYS A 63 8.01 -3.64 1.40
CA LYS A 63 8.49 -4.17 2.68
C LYS A 63 7.47 -3.82 3.76
N PHE A 64 6.83 -4.84 4.31
CA PHE A 64 5.99 -4.65 5.48
C PHE A 64 6.90 -4.52 6.70
N TYR A 65 7.14 -3.29 7.12
CA TYR A 65 7.80 -3.04 8.40
C TYR A 65 6.78 -3.28 9.50
N LYS A 66 7.06 -4.22 10.39
CA LYS A 66 6.29 -4.36 11.62
C LYS A 66 6.50 -3.07 12.42
N ILE A 67 5.46 -2.25 12.50
CA ILE A 67 5.49 -1.05 13.34
C ILE A 67 5.65 -1.54 14.78
N PRO A 68 6.72 -1.14 15.50
CA PRO A 68 6.88 -1.54 16.88
C PRO A 68 5.71 -0.99 17.71
N PRO A 69 5.25 -1.72 18.74
CA PRO A 69 4.19 -1.23 19.60
C PRO A 69 4.65 0.06 20.30
N ILE A 70 3.72 0.97 20.54
CA ILE A 70 3.98 2.12 21.41
C ILE A 70 3.97 1.62 22.85
N ILE A 71 5.09 1.83 23.52
CA ILE A 71 5.35 1.33 24.87
C ILE A 71 5.30 2.53 25.80
N ASP A 72 4.60 2.39 26.91
CA ASP A 72 4.63 3.36 28.01
C ASP A 72 5.81 3.04 28.96
N THR A 73 5.99 3.85 29.99
CA THR A 73 6.95 3.65 31.08
C THR A 73 6.95 2.23 31.66
N ASP A 74 5.79 1.60 31.86
CA ASP A 74 5.67 0.24 32.41
C ASP A 74 5.39 -0.85 31.34
N GLY A 75 5.55 -0.55 30.05
CA GLY A 75 5.34 -1.54 28.99
C GLY A 75 4.06 -1.35 28.17
N LEU A 76 3.57 -2.44 27.58
CA LEU A 76 2.42 -2.43 26.65
C LEU A 76 1.09 -2.26 27.42
N LYS A 77 0.24 -1.35 26.95
CA LYS A 77 -1.07 -1.08 27.56
C LYS A 77 -2.21 -1.63 26.70
N TYR A 78 -3.19 -2.28 27.35
CA TYR A 78 -4.31 -2.95 26.66
C TYR A 78 -5.66 -2.23 26.84
N THR A 79 -5.85 -1.48 27.92
CA THR A 79 -7.06 -0.69 28.15
C THR A 79 -7.09 0.56 27.27
N PRO A 80 -8.28 1.06 26.86
CA PRO A 80 -8.36 2.29 26.07
C PRO A 80 -7.65 3.49 26.72
N LEU A 81 -7.85 3.67 28.03
CA LEU A 81 -7.18 4.72 28.80
C LEU A 81 -5.66 4.52 28.84
N GLY A 82 -5.20 3.29 29.09
CA GLY A 82 -3.77 2.98 29.09
C GLY A 82 -3.12 3.23 27.73
N LYS A 83 -3.80 2.90 26.63
CA LYS A 83 -3.33 3.23 25.28
C LYS A 83 -3.23 4.72 25.07
N ALA A 84 -4.26 5.49 25.44
CA ALA A 84 -4.25 6.95 25.32
C ALA A 84 -3.07 7.58 26.08
N ASN A 85 -2.80 7.08 27.29
CA ASN A 85 -1.64 7.52 28.08
C ASN A 85 -0.31 7.14 27.43
N ALA A 86 -0.17 5.91 26.90
CA ALA A 86 1.03 5.49 26.18
C ALA A 86 1.29 6.37 24.94
N PHE A 87 0.24 6.73 24.19
CA PHE A 87 0.34 7.69 23.09
C PHE A 87 0.77 9.07 23.58
N LYS A 88 0.13 9.59 24.63
CA LYS A 88 0.49 10.89 25.22
C LYS A 88 1.98 10.94 25.59
N TYR A 89 2.45 9.96 26.35
CA TYR A 89 3.85 9.85 26.77
C TYR A 89 4.81 9.78 25.58
N SER A 90 4.51 8.91 24.60
CA SER A 90 5.34 8.77 23.40
C SER A 90 5.43 10.07 22.59
N LEU A 91 4.32 10.80 22.45
CA LEU A 91 4.29 12.06 21.72
C LEU A 91 5.02 13.16 22.49
N GLU A 92 4.75 13.30 23.79
CA GLU A 92 5.43 14.27 24.67
C GLU A 92 6.94 14.10 24.62
N ASN A 93 7.46 12.87 24.65
CA ASN A 93 8.89 12.60 24.53
C ASN A 93 9.45 12.86 23.12
N SER A 94 8.66 12.60 22.07
CA SER A 94 9.13 12.79 20.69
C SER A 94 9.20 14.27 20.29
N PHE A 95 8.36 15.11 20.89
CA PHE A 95 8.26 16.54 20.59
C PHE A 95 8.91 17.42 21.66
N GLN A 96 10.00 16.96 22.27
CA GLN A 96 10.81 17.79 23.15
C GLN A 96 11.82 18.61 22.35
N THR A 97 12.20 19.76 22.89
CA THR A 97 13.35 20.51 22.38
C THR A 97 14.61 19.65 22.54
N ASN A 98 15.51 19.71 21.57
CA ASN A 98 16.80 19.03 21.69
C ASN A 98 17.49 19.46 22.99
N PRO A 99 17.94 18.52 23.83
CA PRO A 99 18.57 18.85 25.10
C PRO A 99 19.93 19.52 24.87
N GLU A 100 20.27 20.50 25.70
CA GLU A 100 21.58 21.13 25.69
C GLU A 100 22.67 20.21 26.28
N PRO A 101 23.93 20.36 25.85
CA PRO A 101 24.44 21.37 24.92
C PRO A 101 24.21 21.01 23.45
N TYR A 102 23.92 22.01 22.62
CA TYR A 102 23.83 21.81 21.18
C TYR A 102 25.19 21.45 20.57
N ASP A 103 25.17 20.59 19.54
CA ASP A 103 26.33 20.34 18.72
C ASP A 103 26.54 21.52 17.74
N ASN A 104 27.36 22.49 18.16
CA ASN A 104 27.71 23.67 17.36
C ASN A 104 28.35 23.30 16.01
N ARG A 105 29.06 22.16 15.93
CA ARG A 105 29.63 21.68 14.68
C ARG A 105 28.52 21.24 13.74
N HIS A 106 27.57 20.44 14.22
CA HIS A 106 26.41 20.04 13.42
C HIS A 106 25.58 21.24 12.93
N ILE A 107 25.33 22.23 13.81
CA ILE A 107 24.63 23.47 13.44
C ILE A 107 25.36 24.20 12.30
N SER A 108 26.69 24.32 12.40
CA SER A 108 27.52 24.94 11.36
C SER A 108 27.45 24.17 10.04
N GLU A 109 27.57 22.84 10.07
CA GLU A 109 27.48 21.97 8.89
C GLU A 109 26.12 22.12 8.18
N VAL A 110 25.02 22.14 8.93
CA VAL A 110 23.67 22.36 8.38
C VAL A 110 23.54 23.73 7.75
N ASN A 111 24.02 24.78 8.43
CA ASN A 111 23.95 26.15 7.90
C ASN A 111 24.75 26.29 6.60
N ILE A 112 25.95 25.70 6.54
CA ILE A 112 26.76 25.67 5.31
C ILE A 112 26.02 24.96 4.18
N ALA A 113 25.42 23.79 4.46
CA ALA A 113 24.68 23.03 3.45
C ALA A 113 23.47 23.81 2.91
N VAL A 114 22.71 24.47 3.80
CA VAL A 114 21.56 25.30 3.42
C VAL A 114 22.01 26.50 2.57
N GLN A 115 23.05 27.21 3.00
CA GLN A 115 23.58 28.34 2.23
C GLN A 115 24.10 27.90 0.86
N HIS A 116 24.81 26.78 0.80
CA HIS A 116 25.26 26.21 -0.47
C HIS A 116 24.08 25.87 -1.38
N PHE A 117 23.00 25.27 -0.85
CA PHE A 117 21.81 24.97 -1.64
C PHE A 117 21.13 26.24 -2.18
N LEU A 118 20.96 27.27 -1.34
CA LEU A 118 20.32 28.52 -1.75
C LEU A 118 21.17 29.30 -2.76
N ASN A 119 22.50 29.27 -2.61
CA ASN A 119 23.44 29.96 -3.50
C ASN A 119 23.79 29.16 -4.75
N SER A 120 23.47 27.85 -4.78
CA SER A 120 23.62 27.05 -5.98
C SER A 120 22.66 27.58 -7.05
N THR A 121 23.23 28.19 -8.10
CA THR A 121 22.45 28.61 -9.25
C THR A 121 21.84 27.37 -9.88
N ARG A 122 20.52 27.22 -9.76
CA ARG A 122 19.81 26.23 -10.56
C ARG A 122 19.96 26.65 -12.01
N ASN A 123 20.54 25.77 -12.82
CA ASN A 123 20.68 26.02 -14.25
C ASN A 123 19.32 25.80 -14.91
N ASP A 124 18.38 26.69 -14.61
CA ASP A 124 16.97 26.64 -15.06
C ASP A 124 16.85 26.96 -16.56
N ASN A 125 17.97 27.29 -17.21
CA ASN A 125 18.10 27.61 -18.62
C ASN A 125 17.66 26.46 -19.56
N ASN A 126 17.40 25.26 -19.03
CA ASN A 126 16.97 24.10 -19.82
C ASN A 126 15.60 23.54 -19.40
N ILE A 127 14.79 24.31 -18.66
CA ILE A 127 13.40 23.92 -18.39
C ILE A 127 12.59 24.17 -19.66
N LYS A 128 12.20 23.09 -20.33
CA LYS A 128 11.31 23.16 -21.50
C LYS A 128 10.00 23.84 -21.10
N LEU A 129 9.56 24.81 -21.90
CA LEU A 129 8.24 25.41 -21.76
C LEU A 129 7.16 24.33 -21.92
N THR A 130 6.12 24.40 -21.09
CA THR A 130 5.01 23.47 -21.20
C THR A 130 4.27 23.68 -22.51
N SER A 131 3.80 22.59 -23.12
CA SER A 131 2.96 22.66 -24.32
C SER A 131 1.47 22.54 -23.99
N PRO A 132 0.56 23.08 -24.82
CA PRO A 132 -0.87 22.88 -24.66
C PRO A 132 -1.28 21.40 -24.58
N LEU A 133 -0.57 20.52 -25.30
CA LEU A 133 -0.80 19.07 -25.28
C LEU A 133 -0.46 18.46 -23.92
N GLU A 134 0.65 18.87 -23.31
CA GLU A 134 1.04 18.44 -21.97
C GLU A 134 -0.01 18.88 -20.93
N ILE A 135 -0.47 20.13 -21.01
CA ILE A 135 -1.54 20.65 -20.14
C ILE A 135 -2.82 19.81 -20.31
N GLN A 136 -3.24 19.53 -21.54
CA GLN A 136 -4.43 18.72 -21.82
C GLN A 136 -4.29 17.28 -21.27
N ALA A 137 -3.11 16.68 -21.42
CA ALA A 137 -2.81 15.35 -20.89
C ALA A 137 -2.87 15.33 -19.35
N ILE A 138 -2.35 16.38 -18.70
CA ILE A 138 -2.45 16.54 -17.25
C ILE A 138 -3.92 16.65 -16.83
N ILE A 139 -4.70 17.57 -17.42
CA ILE A 139 -6.12 17.79 -17.13
C ILE A 139 -6.94 16.49 -17.24
N LYS A 140 -6.71 15.69 -18.29
CA LYS A 140 -7.39 14.39 -18.48
C LYS A 140 -7.14 13.43 -17.31
N LYS A 141 -5.91 13.39 -16.80
CA LYS A 141 -5.47 12.50 -15.70
C LYS A 141 -5.91 12.96 -14.31
N ILE A 142 -6.32 14.22 -14.12
CA ILE A 142 -6.70 14.72 -12.79
C ILE A 142 -7.95 13.98 -12.28
N ASN A 143 -8.01 13.68 -10.97
CA ASN A 143 -9.21 13.12 -10.35
C ASN A 143 -10.26 14.23 -10.12
N PRO A 144 -11.47 14.14 -10.71
CA PRO A 144 -12.52 15.17 -10.59
C PRO A 144 -13.10 15.31 -9.18
N LYS A 145 -12.85 14.35 -8.27
CA LYS A 145 -13.36 14.35 -6.89
C LYS A 145 -12.41 14.99 -5.87
N LYS A 146 -11.21 15.43 -6.28
CA LYS A 146 -10.31 16.11 -5.34
C LYS A 146 -10.91 17.45 -4.93
N ALA A 147 -10.60 17.83 -3.69
CA ALA A 147 -10.95 19.14 -3.16
C ALA A 147 -10.34 20.25 -4.02
N THR A 148 -11.10 21.32 -4.11
CA THR A 148 -10.74 22.57 -4.76
C THR A 148 -9.54 23.23 -4.06
N GLY A 149 -8.69 23.90 -4.84
CA GLY A 149 -7.57 24.68 -4.30
C GLY A 149 -8.03 26.01 -3.68
N PRO A 150 -7.09 26.86 -3.24
CA PRO A 150 -7.39 28.21 -2.77
C PRO A 150 -8.07 29.10 -3.81
N ASP A 151 -7.96 28.73 -5.09
CA ASP A 151 -8.56 29.41 -6.24
C ASP A 151 -10.08 29.18 -6.38
N GLY A 152 -10.66 28.23 -5.66
CA GLY A 152 -12.09 27.94 -5.77
C GLY A 152 -12.50 27.15 -7.02
N ILE A 153 -11.55 26.72 -7.87
CA ILE A 153 -11.84 26.01 -9.12
C ILE A 153 -11.83 24.48 -8.91
N PRO A 154 -12.97 23.77 -9.10
CA PRO A 154 -12.99 22.32 -8.97
C PRO A 154 -12.39 21.63 -10.20
N ASN A 155 -11.75 20.47 -9.99
CA ASN A 155 -11.18 19.66 -11.08
C ASN A 155 -12.22 19.23 -12.13
N LYS A 156 -13.49 19.15 -11.75
CA LYS A 156 -14.59 18.87 -12.69
C LYS A 156 -14.72 19.98 -13.75
N ALA A 157 -14.51 21.25 -13.37
CA ALA A 157 -14.54 22.37 -14.30
C ALA A 157 -13.34 22.34 -15.25
N LEU A 158 -12.14 22.00 -14.75
CA LEU A 158 -10.94 21.87 -15.59
C LEU A 158 -11.10 20.83 -16.70
N LYS A 159 -11.83 19.74 -16.43
CA LYS A 159 -12.12 18.70 -17.45
C LYS A 159 -13.12 19.13 -18.54
N MET A 160 -13.80 20.25 -18.35
CA MET A 160 -14.73 20.80 -19.35
C MET A 160 -14.06 21.80 -20.29
N ILE A 161 -12.76 22.06 -20.12
CA ILE A 161 -11.99 22.91 -21.04
C ILE A 161 -11.88 22.17 -22.40
N PRO A 162 -12.22 22.83 -23.52
CA PRO A 162 -12.19 22.22 -24.85
C PRO A 162 -10.80 21.73 -25.28
#